data_AF-A0A6V7IHG8-F1
#
_entry.id   AF-A0A6V7IHG8-F1
#
_cell.length_a   1.000
_cell.length_b   1.000
_cell.length_c   1.000
_cell.angle_alpha   90.00
_cell.angle_beta   90.00
_cell.angle_gamma   90.00
#
_symmetry.space_group_name_H-M   'P 1'
#
loop_
_entity.id
_entity.type
_entity.pdbx_description
1 polymer ?
#
loop_
_entity_poly.entity_id
_entity_poly.type
_entity_poly.pdbx_seq_one_letter_code
_entity_poly.pdbx_strand_id
1 'polypeptide(L)' 'GKGACSTFIDRCYAFIGDNALETVRTTAFCNLPKDALVKLISSDHLGLEEEDVWRAVLNWAKHQ' A
#
# COMPACT_ATOMS: atom_id res chain seq x y z
N GLY A 1 13.07 2.35 22.66
CA GLY A 1 13.17 1.24 21.70
C GLY A 1 12.65 1.68 20.36
N LYS A 2 13.52 1.87 19.36
CA LYS A 2 13.14 2.27 17.98
C LYS A 2 12.99 1.09 17.01
N GLY A 3 13.41 -0.13 17.41
CA GLY A 3 13.39 -1.31 16.54
C GLY A 3 12.04 -2.04 16.42
N ALA A 4 11.20 -2.02 17.47
CA ALA A 4 9.94 -2.77 17.46
C ALA A 4 8.87 -2.18 16.50
N CYS A 5 8.81 -0.85 16.38
CA CYS A 5 7.86 -0.18 15.47
C CYS A 5 8.20 -0.42 14.00
N SER A 6 9.49 -0.45 13.62
CA SER A 6 9.89 -0.81 12.26
C SER A 6 9.44 -2.22 11.90
N THR A 7 9.64 -3.21 12.78
CA THR A 7 9.21 -4.59 12.50
C THR A 7 7.70 -4.76 12.34
N PHE A 8 6.89 -3.95 13.02
CA PHE A 8 5.44 -4.00 12.86
C PHE A 8 5.00 -3.38 11.53
N ILE A 9 5.59 -2.22 11.18
CA ILE A 9 5.31 -1.54 9.92
C ILE A 9 5.74 -2.40 8.72
N ASP A 10 6.91 -3.03 8.78
CA ASP A 10 7.36 -3.99 7.77
C ASP A 10 6.38 -5.16 7.61
N ARG A 11 5.85 -5.70 8.71
CA ARG A 11 4.82 -6.74 8.65
C ARG A 11 3.51 -6.25 8.03
N CYS A 12 3.11 -5.00 8.29
CA CYS A 12 1.95 -4.41 7.63
C CYS A 12 2.20 -4.31 6.11
N TYR A 13 3.35 -3.82 5.68
CA TYR A 13 3.68 -3.75 4.25
C TYR A 13 3.73 -5.13 3.60
N ALA A 14 4.31 -6.13 4.27
CA ALA A 14 4.34 -7.51 3.79
C ALA A 14 2.92 -8.08 3.66
N PHE A 15 2.04 -7.85 4.64
CA PHE A 15 0.65 -8.27 4.58
C PHE A 15 -0.11 -7.59 3.44
N ILE A 16 0.10 -6.28 3.24
CA ILE A 16 -0.52 -5.54 2.14
C ILE A 16 0.01 -6.05 0.80
N GLY A 17 1.29 -6.38 0.68
CA GLY A 17 1.86 -6.97 -0.54
C GLY A 17 1.27 -8.35 -0.85
N ASP A 18 1.14 -9.20 0.16
CA ASP A 18 0.56 -10.55 0.05
C ASP A 18 -0.93 -10.51 -0.31
N ASN A 19 -1.66 -9.49 0.17
CA ASN A 19 -3.10 -9.31 -0.05
C ASN A 19 -3.40 -8.08 -0.91
N ALA A 20 -2.49 -7.72 -1.81
CA ALA A 20 -2.49 -6.43 -2.49
C ALA A 20 -3.81 -6.12 -3.21
N LEU A 21 -4.35 -7.11 -3.94
CA LEU A 21 -5.57 -6.95 -4.74
C LEU A 21 -6.79 -6.62 -3.88
N GLU A 22 -6.92 -7.24 -2.72
CA GLU A 22 -8.00 -6.96 -1.79
C GLU A 22 -7.77 -5.64 -1.08
N THR A 23 -6.52 -5.37 -0.69
CA THR A 23 -6.18 -4.20 0.10
C THR A 23 -6.37 -2.90 -0.68
N VAL A 24 -5.93 -2.84 -1.94
CA VAL A 24 -6.08 -1.65 -2.81
C VAL A 24 -7.53 -1.30 -3.13
N ARG A 25 -8.46 -2.25 -2.96
CA ARG A 25 -9.91 -2.05 -3.17
C ARG A 25 -10.61 -1.50 -1.92
N THR A 26 -9.95 -1.52 -0.77
CA THR A 26 -10.53 -1.01 0.48
C THR A 26 -10.41 0.50 0.58
N THR A 27 -11.37 1.14 1.26
CA THR A 27 -11.29 2.56 1.65
C THR A 27 -10.11 2.85 2.58
N ALA A 28 -9.59 1.84 3.28
CA ALA A 28 -8.39 1.99 4.10
C ALA A 28 -7.15 2.34 3.27
N PHE A 29 -7.06 1.82 2.04
CA PHE A 29 -6.00 2.19 1.11
C PHE A 29 -6.06 3.66 0.70
N CYS A 30 -7.27 4.18 0.45
CA CYS A 30 -7.50 5.60 0.15
C CYS A 30 -7.07 6.54 1.29
N ASN A 31 -7.02 6.05 2.52
CA ASN A 31 -6.61 6.79 3.71
C ASN A 31 -5.09 6.74 3.97
N LEU A 32 -4.31 6.02 3.14
CA LEU A 32 -2.86 5.96 3.33
C LEU A 32 -2.22 7.33 3.07
N PRO A 33 -1.25 7.75 3.91
CA PRO A 33 -0.49 8.96 3.64
C PRO A 33 0.37 8.80 2.40
N LYS A 34 0.60 9.90 1.67
CA LYS A 34 1.35 9.90 0.41
C LYS A 34 2.69 9.17 0.49
N ASP A 35 3.48 9.41 1.55
CA ASP A 35 4.77 8.72 1.75
C ASP A 35 4.64 7.20 1.87
N ALA A 36 3.58 6.69 2.51
CA ALA A 36 3.33 5.26 2.64
C ALA A 36 2.87 4.67 1.30
N LEU A 37 2.00 5.37 0.58
CA LEU A 37 1.56 4.95 -0.75
C LEU A 37 2.73 4.85 -1.72
N VAL A 38 3.59 5.89 -1.79
CA VAL A 38 4.76 5.91 -2.66
C VAL A 38 5.70 4.75 -2.33
N LYS A 39 6.00 4.49 -1.05
CA LYS A 39 6.81 3.34 -0.65
C LYS A 39 6.20 2.00 -1.06
N LEU A 40 4.88 1.90 -1.01
CA LEU A 40 4.15 0.67 -1.32
C LEU A 40 4.14 0.38 -2.83
N ILE A 41 3.93 1.39 -3.66
CA ILE A 41 3.96 1.24 -5.14
C ILE A 41 5.40 1.18 -5.69
N SER A 42 6.38 1.77 -5.00
CA SER A 42 7.80 1.65 -5.35
C SER A 42 8.43 0.34 -4.87
N SER A 43 7.67 -0.48 -4.15
CA SER A 43 8.12 -1.79 -3.68
C SER A 43 7.87 -2.84 -4.76
N ASP A 44 8.89 -3.61 -5.12
CA ASP A 44 8.77 -4.76 -6.04
C ASP A 44 7.93 -5.91 -5.46
N HIS A 45 7.48 -5.79 -4.20
CA HIS A 45 6.67 -6.79 -3.51
C HIS A 45 5.17 -6.63 -3.74
N LEU A 46 4.73 -5.61 -4.49
CA LEU A 46 3.35 -5.42 -4.84
C LEU A 46 3.02 -6.29 -6.06
N GLY A 47 2.56 -7.53 -5.82
CA GLY A 47 2.23 -8.51 -6.86
C GLY A 47 0.95 -8.18 -7.65
N LEU A 48 0.81 -6.93 -8.10
CA LEU A 48 -0.31 -6.42 -8.88
C LEU A 48 0.11 -6.13 -10.32
N GLU A 49 -0.84 -6.22 -11.24
CA GLU A 49 -0.64 -5.71 -12.60
C GLU A 49 -0.57 -4.17 -12.58
N GLU A 50 0.23 -3.59 -13.48
CA GLU A 50 0.41 -2.13 -13.57
C GLU A 50 -0.93 -1.38 -13.72
N GLU A 51 -1.90 -1.98 -14.42
CA GLU A 51 -3.26 -1.44 -14.57
C GLU A 51 -4.00 -1.32 -13.22
N ASP A 52 -3.91 -2.34 -12.37
CA ASP A 52 -4.55 -2.35 -11.05
C ASP A 52 -3.88 -1.34 -10.12
N VAL A 53 -2.55 -1.22 -10.17
CA VAL A 53 -1.81 -0.20 -9.41
C VAL A 53 -2.24 1.20 -9.84
N TRP A 54 -2.30 1.45 -11.15
CA TRP A 54 -2.74 2.74 -11.68
C TRP A 54 -4.17 3.10 -11.23
N ARG A 55 -5.11 2.16 -11.33
CA ARG A 55 -6.49 2.35 -10.88
C ARG A 55 -6.57 2.62 -9.38
N ALA A 56 -5.80 1.90 -8.57
CA ALA A 56 -5.75 2.08 -7.13
C ALA A 56 -5.22 3.47 -6.75
N VAL A 57 -4.10 3.90 -7.35
CA VAL A 57 -3.51 5.23 -7.14
C VAL A 57 -4.45 6.33 -7.61
N LEU A 58 -5.11 6.15 -8.76
CA LEU A 58 -6.08 7.10 -9.28
C LEU A 58 -7.30 7.23 -8.35
N ASN A 59 -7.79 6.12 -7.81
CA ASN A 59 -8.90 6.12 -6.86
C ASN A 59 -8.49 6.77 -5.53
N TRP A 60 -7.30 6.48 -5.01
CA TRP A 60 -6.73 7.16 -3.85
C TRP A 60 -6.67 8.68 -4.09
N ALA A 61 -6.15 9.12 -5.24
CA ALA A 61 -6.00 10.54 -5.56
C ALA A 61 -7.35 11.27 -5.69
N LYS A 62 -8.42 10.58 -6.11
CA LYS A 62 -9.79 11.12 -6.14
C LYS A 62 -10.44 11.20 -4.76
N HIS A 63 -9.95 10.43 -3.79
CA HIS A 63 -10.49 10.35 -2.44
C HIS A 63 -9.81 11.32 -1.47
N GLN A 64 -8.66 11.89 -1.87
CA GLN A 64 -8.03 13.03 -1.19
C GLN A 64 -8.78 14.33 -1.50
#